data_AF-A0A1Z4KVX8-F1
#
_entry.id   AF-A0A1Z4KVX8-F1
#
_cell.length_a   1.000
_cell.length_b   1.000
_cell.length_c   1.000
_cell.angle_alpha   90.00
_cell.angle_beta   90.00
_cell.angle_gamma   90.00
#
_symmetry.space_group_name_H-M   'P 1'
#
loop_
_entity.id
_entity.type
_entity.pdbx_description
1 polymer ?
#
loop_
_entity_poly.entity_id
_entity_poly.type
_entity_poly.pdbx_seq_one_letter_code
_entity_poly.pdbx_strand_id
1 'polypeptide(L)'
;MSESEYPCAAFLWSDIAPATPEKVLQQTNHPIDTPVEIVGVDDFFGVATTPEDWHNEEEFETVKRFQTLVQTLKENLSNLQVYRLGDLAIDVYIIGETPTRNLAGLSTKVVET
;
A
#
# COMPACT_ATOMS: atom_id res chain seq x y z
N MET A 1 -10.86 -7.45 5.79
CA MET A 1 -10.05 -7.47 7.03
C MET A 1 -9.06 -8.62 6.85
N SER A 2 -7.75 -8.34 6.82
CA SER A 2 -6.71 -9.38 6.75
C SER A 2 -6.77 -10.21 8.02
N GLU A 3 -6.73 -11.54 7.93
CA GLU A 3 -6.70 -12.40 9.13
C GLU A 3 -5.40 -12.28 9.94
N SER A 4 -4.41 -11.54 9.43
CA SER A 4 -3.12 -11.32 10.09
C SER A 4 -2.68 -9.86 9.99
N GLU A 5 -2.24 -9.30 11.12
CA GLU A 5 -1.63 -7.98 11.19
C GLU A 5 -0.16 -8.06 10.80
N TYR A 6 0.19 -7.54 9.62
CA TYR A 6 1.57 -7.42 9.17
C TYR A 6 2.10 -5.99 9.34
N PRO A 7 3.35 -5.82 9.81
CA PRO A 7 3.94 -4.50 9.94
C PRO A 7 4.17 -3.86 8.57
N CYS A 8 3.82 -2.58 8.44
CA CYS A 8 4.17 -1.80 7.25
C CYS A 8 5.67 -1.48 7.25
N ALA A 9 6.36 -1.75 6.15
CA ALA A 9 7.77 -1.43 5.96
C ALA A 9 7.93 -0.33 4.91
N ALA A 10 8.67 0.73 5.23
CA ALA A 10 9.00 1.77 4.27
C ALA A 10 10.16 1.35 3.36
N PHE A 11 10.07 1.69 2.07
CA PHE A 11 11.14 1.44 1.11
C PHE A 11 11.37 2.64 0.19
N LEU A 12 12.57 2.68 -0.38
CA LEU A 12 12.99 3.64 -1.38
C LEU A 12 13.72 2.88 -2.50
N TRP A 13 13.21 2.99 -3.72
CA TRP A 13 13.83 2.45 -4.93
C TRP A 13 14.42 3.60 -5.74
N SER A 14 15.72 3.53 -5.99
CA SER A 14 16.45 4.45 -6.88
C SER A 14 16.19 4.10 -8.35
N ASP A 15 14.92 4.03 -8.73
CA ASP A 15 14.44 3.75 -10.07
C ASP A 15 13.63 4.95 -10.58
N ILE A 16 13.64 5.14 -11.89
CA ILE A 16 12.98 6.29 -12.54
C ILE A 16 11.50 5.96 -12.70
N ALA A 17 10.66 6.84 -12.17
CA ALA A 17 9.23 6.84 -12.36
C ALA A 17 8.81 6.79 -13.87
N PRO A 18 7.65 6.19 -14.21
CA PRO A 18 6.63 5.64 -13.30
C PRO A 18 6.94 4.20 -12.87
N ALA A 19 6.25 3.77 -11.81
CA ALA A 19 6.17 2.36 -11.43
C ALA A 19 5.28 1.62 -12.44
N THR A 20 5.76 0.49 -12.96
CA THR A 20 4.95 -0.43 -13.78
C THR A 20 4.89 -1.79 -13.08
N PRO A 21 3.83 -2.60 -13.29
CA PRO A 21 3.72 -3.91 -12.67
C PRO A 21 4.97 -4.77 -12.83
N GLU A 22 5.59 -4.77 -14.02
CA GLU A 22 6.79 -5.56 -14.30
C GLU A 22 8.00 -5.09 -13.47
N LYS A 23 8.14 -3.78 -13.27
CA LYS A 23 9.18 -3.23 -12.39
C LYS A 23 8.93 -3.62 -10.94
N VAL A 24 7.68 -3.54 -10.47
CA VAL A 24 7.33 -3.94 -9.11
C VAL A 24 7.65 -5.42 -8.90
N LEU A 25 7.27 -6.29 -9.83
CA LEU A 25 7.59 -7.71 -9.80
C LEU A 25 9.11 -7.96 -9.75
N GLN A 26 9.89 -7.26 -10.57
CA GLN A 26 11.35 -7.36 -10.55
C GLN A 26 11.96 -6.90 -9.21
N GLN A 27 11.57 -5.73 -8.71
CA GLN A 27 12.12 -5.15 -7.48
C GLN A 27 11.79 -5.99 -6.24
N THR A 28 10.67 -6.72 -6.29
CA THR A 28 10.17 -7.52 -5.18
C THR A 28 10.50 -9.00 -5.32
N ASN A 29 11.27 -9.39 -6.36
CA ASN A 29 11.63 -10.77 -6.69
C ASN A 29 10.42 -11.72 -6.84
N HIS A 30 9.30 -11.21 -7.35
CA HIS A 30 8.13 -12.03 -7.66
C HIS A 30 8.23 -12.62 -9.08
N PRO A 31 7.65 -13.81 -9.31
CA PRO A 31 7.49 -14.37 -10.65
C PRO A 31 6.74 -13.41 -11.59
N ILE A 32 7.14 -13.32 -12.86
CA ILE A 32 6.52 -12.38 -13.82
C ILE A 32 5.06 -12.73 -14.16
N ASP A 33 4.66 -13.97 -13.91
CA ASP A 33 3.30 -14.49 -14.04
C ASP A 33 2.45 -14.30 -12.78
N THR A 34 2.99 -13.67 -11.73
CA THR A 34 2.23 -13.34 -10.51
C THR A 34 1.08 -12.40 -10.88
N PRO A 35 -0.17 -12.69 -10.44
CA PRO A 35 -1.29 -11.79 -10.60
C PRO A 35 -0.98 -10.44 -9.93
N VAL A 36 -1.08 -9.36 -10.69
CA VAL A 36 -0.93 -7.99 -10.17
C VAL A 36 -2.23 -7.23 -10.40
N GLU A 37 -2.82 -6.77 -9.30
CA GLU A 37 -3.95 -5.85 -9.32
C GLU A 37 -3.47 -4.47 -8.90
N ILE A 38 -3.91 -3.45 -9.64
CA ILE A 38 -3.60 -2.05 -9.35
C ILE A 38 -4.87 -1.38 -8.83
N VAL A 39 -4.81 -0.85 -7.62
CA VAL A 39 -5.93 -0.13 -6.99
C VAL A 39 -5.49 1.25 -6.52
N GLY A 40 -6.45 2.17 -6.38
CA GLY A 40 -6.21 3.49 -5.83
C GLY A 40 -5.87 3.42 -4.34
N VAL A 41 -5.04 4.35 -3.86
CA VAL A 41 -4.74 4.45 -2.41
C VAL A 41 -6.01 4.70 -1.60
N ASP A 42 -6.92 5.53 -2.10
CA ASP A 42 -8.20 5.78 -1.42
C ASP A 42 -9.09 4.54 -1.35
N ASP A 43 -9.14 3.76 -2.42
CA ASP A 43 -9.93 2.52 -2.47
C ASP A 43 -9.34 1.47 -1.52
N PHE A 44 -8.01 1.33 -1.49
CA PHE A 44 -7.32 0.37 -0.61
C PHE A 44 -7.48 0.72 0.87
N PHE A 45 -7.30 2.00 1.23
CA PHE A 45 -7.40 2.46 2.61
C PHE A 45 -8.83 2.82 3.04
N GLY A 46 -9.82 2.76 2.13
CA GLY A 46 -11.20 3.17 2.42
C GLY A 46 -11.77 2.47 3.65
N VAL A 47 -11.59 1.15 3.77
CA VAL A 47 -12.06 0.38 4.93
C VAL A 47 -11.29 0.74 6.20
N ALA A 48 -9.98 1.01 6.11
CA ALA A 48 -9.13 1.32 7.26
C ALA A 48 -9.26 2.79 7.74
N THR A 49 -9.78 3.67 6.89
CA THR A 49 -9.92 5.11 7.16
C THR A 49 -11.36 5.54 7.40
N THR A 50 -12.33 4.66 7.19
CA THR A 50 -13.74 4.91 7.49
C THR A 50 -14.01 4.57 8.95
N PRO A 51 -14.39 5.56 9.79
CA PRO A 51 -14.89 5.27 11.12
C PRO A 51 -16.28 4.64 10.99
N GLU A 52 -16.52 3.58 11.76
CA GLU A 52 -17.81 2.93 11.85
C GLU A 52 -18.42 3.15 13.24
N ASP A 53 -19.75 3.22 13.31
CA ASP A 53 -20.46 3.52 14.57
C ASP A 53 -20.29 2.42 15.64
N TRP A 54 -19.86 1.22 15.23
CA TRP A 54 -19.59 0.09 16.10
C TRP A 54 -18.14 0.04 16.61
N HIS A 55 -17.27 0.96 16.19
CA HIS A 55 -15.90 1.04 16.69
C HIS A 55 -15.82 1.50 18.14
N ASN A 56 -14.90 0.91 18.89
CA ASN A 56 -14.49 1.37 20.22
C ASN A 56 -13.41 2.47 20.14
N GLU A 57 -13.02 3.03 21.29
CA GLU A 57 -12.06 4.14 21.35
C GLU A 57 -10.68 3.78 20.76
N GLU A 58 -10.19 2.56 20.93
CA GLU A 58 -8.92 2.08 20.36
C GLU A 58 -9.00 1.92 18.83
N GLU A 59 -10.13 1.43 18.33
CA GLU A 59 -10.42 1.31 16.89
C GLU A 59 -10.53 2.69 16.23
N PHE A 60 -11.16 3.66 16.91
CA PHE A 60 -11.20 5.06 16.45
C PHE A 60 -9.81 5.69 16.35
N GLU A 61 -8.94 5.48 17.34
CA GLU A 61 -7.55 5.97 17.28
C GLU A 61 -6.76 5.29 16.16
N THR A 62 -7.05 4.01 15.88
CA THR A 62 -6.47 3.30 14.74
C THR A 62 -6.91 3.90 13.40
N VAL A 63 -8.20 4.20 13.23
CA VAL A 63 -8.72 4.89 12.04
C VAL A 63 -8.03 6.24 11.83
N LYS A 64 -7.89 7.06 12.88
CA LYS A 64 -7.20 8.36 12.81
C LYS A 64 -5.73 8.21 12.41
N ARG A 65 -5.05 7.18 12.92
CA ARG A 65 -3.65 6.87 12.54
C ARG A 65 -3.54 6.55 11.05
N PHE A 66 -4.44 5.72 10.51
CA PHE A 66 -4.47 5.41 9.09
C PHE A 66 -4.81 6.64 8.23
N GLN A 67 -5.77 7.47 8.65
CA GLN A 67 -6.08 8.73 7.96
C GLN A 67 -4.84 9.64 7.88
N THR A 68 -4.12 9.78 8.99
CA THR A 68 -2.88 10.58 9.05
C THR A 68 -1.79 9.99 8.15
N LEU A 69 -1.65 8.66 8.11
CA LEU A 69 -0.70 7.96 7.24
C LEU A 69 -0.99 8.23 5.77
N VAL A 70 -2.24 8.05 5.34
CA VAL A 70 -2.67 8.28 3.95
C VAL A 70 -2.44 9.73 3.55
N GLN A 71 -2.78 10.69 4.43
CA GLN A 71 -2.53 12.10 4.20
C GLN A 71 -1.03 12.39 4.02
N THR A 72 -0.19 11.84 4.91
CA THR A 72 1.28 12.00 4.83
C THR A 72 1.83 11.45 3.52
N LEU A 73 1.35 10.29 3.07
CA LEU A 73 1.77 9.72 1.79
C LEU A 73 1.41 10.64 0.63
N LYS A 74 0.16 11.14 0.59
CA LYS A 74 -0.33 12.03 -0.48
C LYS A 74 0.38 13.38 -0.51
N GLU A 75 0.83 13.88 0.63
CA GLU A 75 1.58 15.13 0.73
C GLU A 75 3.03 14.99 0.25
N ASN A 76 3.64 13.82 0.43
CA ASN A 76 5.05 13.60 0.12
C ASN A 76 5.29 12.89 -1.22
N LEU A 77 4.29 12.17 -1.74
CA LEU A 77 4.39 11.33 -2.93
C LEU A 77 3.31 11.68 -3.95
N SER A 78 3.71 11.81 -5.22
CA SER A 78 2.81 11.97 -6.36
C SER A 78 2.52 10.63 -7.06
N ASN A 79 1.47 10.55 -7.86
CA ASN A 79 1.10 9.35 -8.63
C ASN A 79 1.03 8.06 -7.79
N LEU A 80 0.51 8.18 -6.57
CA LEU A 80 0.35 7.07 -5.65
C LEU A 80 -0.56 5.97 -6.23
N GLN A 81 -0.04 4.74 -6.27
CA GLN A 81 -0.77 3.55 -6.69
C GLN A 81 -0.48 2.40 -5.71
N VAL A 82 -1.45 1.50 -5.55
CA VAL A 82 -1.31 0.30 -4.74
C VAL A 82 -1.25 -0.91 -5.65
N TYR A 83 -0.20 -1.70 -5.53
CA TYR A 83 -0.01 -2.95 -6.25
C TYR A 83 -0.23 -4.11 -5.30
N ARG A 84 -1.20 -4.95 -5.62
CA ARG A 84 -1.52 -6.18 -4.89
C ARG A 84 -1.01 -7.36 -5.71
N LEU A 85 -0.14 -8.18 -5.12
CA LEU A 85 0.54 -9.28 -5.80
C LEU A 85 0.14 -10.62 -5.18
N GLY A 86 -0.45 -11.49 -5.98
CA GLY A 86 -0.90 -12.83 -5.57
C GLY A 86 -2.39 -12.91 -5.20
N ASP A 87 -2.88 -14.13 -4.95
CA ASP A 87 -4.32 -14.42 -4.75
C ASP A 87 -4.69 -14.85 -3.31
N LEU A 88 -3.79 -15.51 -2.58
CA LEU A 88 -4.04 -16.05 -1.22
C LEU A 88 -3.25 -15.28 -0.14
N ALA A 89 -1.95 -15.11 -0.37
CA ALA A 89 -1.09 -14.24 0.41
C ALA A 89 -0.72 -13.06 -0.48
N ILE A 90 -1.44 -11.97 -0.31
CA ILE A 90 -1.35 -10.79 -1.17
C ILE A 90 -0.28 -9.88 -0.61
N ASP A 91 0.83 -9.76 -1.33
CA ASP A 91 1.85 -8.75 -1.06
C ASP A 91 1.38 -7.40 -1.59
N VAL A 92 1.28 -6.41 -0.71
CA VAL A 92 0.77 -5.08 -1.05
C VAL A 92 1.89 -4.06 -1.03
N TYR A 93 2.05 -3.33 -2.13
CA TYR A 93 3.01 -2.24 -2.26
C TYR A 93 2.30 -0.96 -2.63
N ILE A 94 2.31 0.01 -1.73
CA ILE A 94 1.88 1.38 -1.97
C ILE A 94 3.10 2.12 -2.50
N ILE A 95 3.10 2.51 -3.77
CA ILE A 95 4.23 3.17 -4.42
C ILE A 95 3.77 4.55 -4.90
N GLY A 96 4.58 5.55 -4.62
CA GLY A 96 4.47 6.86 -5.23
C GLY A 96 5.82 7.41 -5.66
N GLU A 97 5.76 8.52 -6.37
CA GLU A 97 6.92 9.21 -6.92
C GLU A 97 7.36 10.31 -5.96
N THR A 98 8.66 10.34 -5.64
CA THR A 98 9.24 11.41 -4.84
C THR A 98 9.58 12.63 -5.72
N PRO A 99 9.77 13.83 -5.14
CA PRO A 99 10.23 15.01 -5.88
C PRO A 99 11.57 14.82 -6.59
N THR A 100 12.39 13.86 -6.14
CA THR A 100 13.67 13.50 -6.76
C THR A 100 13.52 12.48 -7.90
N ARG A 101 12.29 12.17 -8.33
CA ARG A 101 11.94 11.17 -9.35
C ARG A 101 12.33 9.72 -9.01
N ASN A 102 12.49 9.43 -7.71
CA ASN A 102 12.63 8.06 -7.23
C ASN A 102 11.25 7.48 -6.91
N LEU A 103 11.16 6.16 -6.79
CA LEU A 103 9.97 5.49 -6.31
C LEU A 103 10.11 5.20 -4.82
N ALA A 104 9.12 5.56 -4.02
CA ALA A 104 9.11 5.30 -2.58
C ALA A 104 7.72 4.92 -2.10
N GLY A 105 7.65 4.28 -0.93
CA GLY A 105 6.37 4.02 -0.31
C GLY A 105 6.43 2.97 0.79
N LEU A 106 5.34 2.22 0.93
CA LEU A 106 5.12 1.26 2.01
C LEU A 106 4.76 -0.11 1.45
N SER A 107 5.34 -1.16 2.02
CA SER A 107 4.92 -2.53 1.77
C SER A 107 4.23 -3.11 2.99
N THR A 108 3.22 -3.92 2.76
CA THR A 108 2.51 -4.71 3.77
C THR A 108 2.04 -6.03 3.15
N LYS A 109 1.50 -6.92 3.97
CA LYS A 109 0.93 -8.20 3.53
C LYS A 109 -0.52 -8.29 3.98
N VAL A 110 -1.37 -8.80 3.10
CA VAL A 110 -2.78 -9.08 3.34
C VAL A 110 -3.01 -10.55 3.08
N VAL A 111 -3.61 -11.26 4.03
CA VAL A 111 -4.03 -12.66 3.82
C VAL A 111 -5.55 -12.66 3.70
N GLU A 112 -6.04 -13.20 2.59
CA GLU A 112 -7.46 -13.37 2.31
C GLU A 112 -7.76 -14.88 2.28
N THR A 113 -8.71 -15.32 3.10
CA THR A 113 -9.13 -16.71 3.29
C THR A 113 -10.55 -16.95 2.81
#